data_AF-A0A7J6SKC1-F1
#
_entry.id   AF-A0A7J6SKC1-F1
#
_cell.length_a   1.000
_cell.length_b   1.000
_cell.length_c   1.000
_cell.angle_alpha   90.00
_cell.angle_beta   90.00
_cell.angle_gamma   90.00
#
_symmetry.space_group_name_H-M   'P 1'
#
loop_
_entity.id
_entity.type
_entity.pdbx_description
1 polymer ?
#
loop_
_entity_poly.entity_id
_entity_poly.type
_entity_poly.pdbx_seq_one_letter_code
_entity_poly.pdbx_strand_id
1 'polypeptide(L)'
;ILFFINFGDDIASSVLISLSPLIQSGDPMVCIAFILMGVAIVGCFPLNIYPVRTTILHSLNPKKHRTIIGIIVATLTVALSFAVAVALPDVNMILGLVGAIAGSIVCFLGPGAFNLVLAKGKMFAWKNWWYWLMIVVGLVSLVLGTWVSLDGVIDFY
;
A
#
# COMPACT_ATOMS: atom_id res chain seq x y z
N ILE A 1 -15.00 11.42 8.30
CA ILE A 1 -15.68 12.44 9.15
C ILE A 1 -17.20 12.24 9.13
N LEU A 2 -17.90 12.40 8.00
CA LEU A 2 -19.36 12.16 7.94
C LEU A 2 -19.79 10.73 8.34
N PHE A 3 -19.00 9.72 7.97
CA PHE A 3 -19.25 8.32 8.33
C PHE A 3 -19.06 8.06 9.84
N PHE A 4 -17.99 8.60 10.42
CA PHE A 4 -17.67 8.52 11.85
C PHE A 4 -18.75 9.19 12.72
N ILE A 5 -19.30 10.32 12.26
CA ILE A 5 -20.37 11.04 12.96
C ILE A 5 -21.69 10.25 12.96
N ASN A 6 -21.96 9.42 11.94
CA ASN A 6 -23.21 8.64 11.85
C ASN A 6 -23.14 7.25 12.50
N PHE A 7 -22.00 6.56 12.44
CA PHE A 7 -21.87 5.17 12.92
C PHE A 7 -21.23 5.04 14.32
N GLY A 8 -20.70 6.12 14.90
CA GLY A 8 -20.06 6.08 16.22
C GLY A 8 -18.73 5.30 16.22
N ASP A 9 -18.30 4.84 17.40
CA ASP A 9 -17.02 4.11 17.61
C ASP A 9 -17.03 2.66 17.10
N ASP A 10 -18.19 2.10 16.72
CA ASP A 10 -18.33 0.75 16.14
C ASP A 10 -18.05 0.73 14.62
N ILE A 11 -16.88 1.24 14.23
CA ILE A 11 -16.40 1.17 12.84
C ILE A 11 -15.53 -0.08 12.67
N ALA A 12 -16.06 -1.07 11.95
CA ALA A 12 -15.27 -2.20 11.49
C ALA A 12 -14.15 -1.73 10.54
N SER A 13 -13.09 -2.52 10.45
CA SER A 13 -11.88 -2.16 9.70
C SER A 13 -12.12 -1.90 8.21
N SER A 14 -13.24 -2.37 7.67
CA SER A 14 -13.71 -2.06 6.33
C SER A 14 -15.05 -1.37 6.39
N VAL A 15 -15.17 -0.25 5.68
CA VAL A 15 -16.44 0.50 5.50
C VAL A 15 -17.55 -0.41 4.97
N LEU A 16 -17.20 -1.42 4.17
CA LEU A 16 -18.14 -2.39 3.62
C LEU A 16 -18.67 -3.36 4.70
N ILE A 17 -17.84 -3.73 5.67
CA ILE A 17 -18.29 -4.60 6.78
C ILE A 17 -19.23 -3.80 7.69
N SER A 18 -18.90 -2.55 7.99
CA SER A 18 -19.77 -1.65 8.78
C SER A 18 -21.11 -1.37 8.11
N LEU A 19 -21.19 -1.44 6.78
CA LEU A 19 -22.43 -1.26 6.00
C LEU A 19 -23.20 -2.57 5.76
N SER A 20 -22.63 -3.72 6.08
CA SER A 20 -23.30 -5.03 5.91
C SER A 20 -24.65 -5.17 6.64
N PRO A 21 -24.88 -4.63 7.85
CA PRO A 21 -26.22 -4.65 8.45
C PRO A 21 -27.24 -3.75 7.73
N LEU A 22 -26.80 -2.68 7.06
CA LEU A 22 -27.67 -1.84 6.22
C LEU A 22 -28.03 -2.52 4.89
N ILE A 23 -27.18 -3.43 4.38
CA ILE A 23 -27.50 -4.27 3.21
C ILE A 23 -28.69 -5.19 3.51
N GLN A 24 -28.76 -5.76 4.71
CA GLN A 24 -29.89 -6.59 5.14
C GLN A 24 -31.19 -5.80 5.30
N SER A 25 -31.09 -4.48 5.51
CA SER A 25 -32.24 -3.57 5.57
C SER A 25 -32.78 -3.19 4.18
N GLY A 26 -32.13 -3.61 3.09
CA GLY A 26 -32.64 -3.47 1.73
C GLY A 26 -32.49 -2.08 1.11
N ASP A 27 -31.60 -1.23 1.64
CA ASP A 27 -31.38 0.09 1.06
C ASP A 27 -30.71 -0.03 -0.34
N PRO A 28 -31.39 0.39 -1.41
CA PRO A 28 -30.90 0.21 -2.78
C PRO A 28 -29.60 0.99 -3.05
N MET A 29 -29.36 2.09 -2.33
CA MET A 29 -28.19 2.94 -2.54
C MET A 29 -26.90 2.25 -2.08
N VAL A 30 -26.97 1.52 -0.96
CA VAL A 30 -25.85 0.72 -0.47
C VAL A 30 -25.55 -0.43 -1.43
N CYS A 31 -26.57 -1.15 -1.89
CA CYS A 31 -26.40 -2.26 -2.82
C CYS A 31 -25.74 -1.82 -4.14
N ILE A 32 -26.16 -0.68 -4.69
CA ILE A 32 -25.54 -0.07 -5.88
C ILE A 32 -24.07 0.31 -5.62
N ALA A 33 -23.75 0.88 -4.46
CA ALA A 33 -22.37 1.22 -4.11
C ALA A 33 -21.45 -0.01 -4.03
N PHE A 34 -21.94 -1.14 -3.49
CA PHE A 34 -21.19 -2.40 -3.47
C PHE A 34 -20.91 -2.94 -4.87
N ILE A 35 -21.92 -2.93 -5.75
CA ILE A 35 -21.77 -3.36 -7.14
C ILE A 35 -20.73 -2.49 -7.86
N LEU A 36 -20.85 -1.16 -7.74
CA LEU A 36 -19.90 -0.23 -8.35
C LEU A 36 -18.48 -0.41 -7.81
N MET A 37 -18.32 -0.63 -6.51
CA MET A 37 -17.01 -0.90 -5.91
C MET A 37 -16.41 -2.21 -6.42
N GLY A 38 -17.21 -3.26 -6.57
CA GLY A 38 -16.78 -4.52 -7.17
C GLY A 38 -16.29 -4.32 -8.61
N VAL A 39 -17.05 -3.60 -9.43
CA VAL A 39 -16.66 -3.28 -10.82
C VAL A 39 -15.37 -2.47 -10.86
N ALA A 40 -15.22 -1.48 -9.97
CA ALA A 40 -14.01 -0.67 -9.87
C ALA A 40 -12.79 -1.51 -9.51
N ILE A 41 -12.90 -2.42 -8.53
CA ILE A 41 -11.79 -3.29 -8.11
C ILE A 41 -11.35 -4.22 -9.25
N VAL A 42 -12.31 -4.81 -9.98
CA VAL A 42 -12.03 -5.67 -11.15
C VAL A 42 -11.30 -4.88 -12.24
N GLY A 43 -11.65 -3.61 -12.45
CA GLY A 43 -10.98 -2.73 -13.41
C GLY A 43 -9.59 -2.26 -12.95
N CYS A 44 -9.41 -1.95 -11.67
CA CYS A 44 -8.15 -1.45 -11.12
C CYS A 44 -7.06 -2.52 -11.03
N PHE A 45 -7.42 -3.78 -10.78
CA PHE A 45 -6.46 -4.87 -10.63
C PHE A 45 -5.50 -5.04 -11.84
N PRO A 46 -5.99 -5.15 -13.10
CA PRO A 46 -5.11 -5.24 -14.27
C PRO A 46 -4.34 -3.94 -14.55
N LEU A 47 -4.89 -2.77 -14.18
CA LEU A 47 -4.19 -1.49 -14.33
C LEU A 47 -2.97 -1.41 -13.41
N ASN A 48 -3.07 -1.97 -12.20
CA ASN A 48 -1.97 -2.00 -11.24
C ASN A 48 -0.91 -3.07 -11.56
N ILE A 49 -1.30 -4.22 -12.13
CA ILE A 49 -0.35 -5.30 -12.48
C ILE A 49 0.57 -4.92 -13.65
N TYR A 50 0.09 -4.06 -14.56
CA TYR A 50 0.82 -3.66 -15.75
C TYR A 50 2.15 -2.93 -15.45
N PRO A 51 2.20 -1.87 -14.63
CA PRO A 51 3.45 -1.20 -14.27
C PRO A 51 4.40 -2.11 -13.46
N VAL A 52 3.87 -3.01 -12.63
CA VAL A 52 4.70 -3.98 -11.90
C VAL A 52 5.41 -4.91 -12.88
N ARG A 53 4.70 -5.40 -13.91
CA ARG A 53 5.30 -6.22 -14.96
C ARG A 53 6.38 -5.47 -15.74
N THR A 54 6.14 -4.22 -16.12
CA THR A 54 7.09 -3.45 -16.95
C THR A 54 8.35 -3.03 -16.18
N THR A 55 8.22 -2.64 -14.91
CA THR A 55 9.35 -2.30 -14.04
C THR A 55 10.27 -3.49 -13.82
N ILE A 56 9.72 -4.66 -13.51
CA ILE A 56 10.48 -5.90 -13.32
C ILE A 56 11.15 -6.35 -14.64
N LEU A 57 10.43 -6.28 -15.77
CA LEU A 57 10.99 -6.64 -17.07
C LEU A 57 12.14 -5.71 -17.50
N HIS A 58 12.04 -4.42 -17.17
CA HIS A 58 13.10 -3.45 -17.42
C HIS A 58 14.32 -3.70 -16.52
N SER A 59 14.09 -4.04 -15.24
CA SER A 59 15.16 -4.33 -14.28
C SER A 59 15.94 -5.62 -14.60
N LEU A 60 15.28 -6.67 -15.08
CA LEU A 60 15.93 -7.96 -15.40
C LEU A 60 16.58 -7.98 -16.80
N ASN A 61 16.22 -7.03 -17.65
CA ASN A 61 16.67 -6.87 -19.05
C ASN A 61 16.85 -8.20 -19.85
N PRO A 62 15.90 -9.15 -19.83
CA PRO A 62 16.10 -10.43 -20.51
C PRO A 62 15.90 -10.26 -22.01
N LYS A 63 16.96 -10.47 -22.80
CA LYS A 63 16.92 -10.30 -24.27
C LYS A 63 16.21 -11.43 -25.02
N LYS A 64 15.99 -12.60 -24.41
CA LYS A 64 15.57 -13.82 -25.14
C LYS A 64 14.18 -14.37 -24.79
N HIS A 65 13.57 -14.00 -23.66
CA HIS A 65 12.26 -14.55 -23.23
C HIS A 65 11.35 -13.53 -22.52
N ARG A 66 11.19 -12.32 -23.09
CA ARG A 66 10.40 -11.24 -22.47
C ARG A 66 8.93 -11.60 -22.18
N THR A 67 8.28 -12.36 -23.05
CA THR A 67 6.87 -12.72 -22.90
C THR A 67 6.65 -13.72 -21.76
N ILE A 68 7.48 -14.78 -21.71
CA ILE A 68 7.38 -15.85 -20.70
C ILE A 68 7.72 -15.31 -19.31
N ILE A 69 8.82 -14.55 -19.20
CA ILE A 69 9.21 -13.93 -17.93
C ILE A 69 8.13 -12.94 -17.46
N GLY A 70 7.55 -12.17 -18.39
CA GLY A 70 6.45 -11.27 -18.06
C GLY A 70 5.20 -11.99 -17.54
N ILE A 71 4.89 -13.18 -18.05
CA ILE A 71 3.77 -14.00 -17.55
C ILE A 71 4.10 -14.57 -16.17
N ILE A 72 5.30 -15.14 -15.99
CA ILE A 72 5.75 -15.69 -14.69
C ILE A 72 5.69 -14.61 -13.60
N VAL A 73 6.18 -13.41 -13.89
CA VAL A 73 6.16 -12.29 -12.95
C VAL A 73 4.73 -11.86 -12.60
N ALA A 74 3.85 -11.78 -13.59
CA ALA A 74 2.45 -11.45 -13.35
C ALA A 74 1.76 -12.51 -12.47
N THR A 75 1.92 -13.80 -12.80
CA THR A 75 1.37 -14.90 -12.01
C THR A 75 1.93 -14.91 -10.59
N LEU A 76 3.23 -14.68 -10.42
CA LEU A 76 3.87 -14.60 -9.10
C LEU A 76 3.31 -13.42 -8.29
N THR A 77 3.14 -12.26 -8.91
CA THR A 77 2.59 -11.07 -8.25
C THR A 77 1.14 -11.31 -7.79
N VAL A 78 0.31 -11.93 -8.63
CA VAL A 78 -1.07 -12.29 -8.26
C VAL A 78 -1.09 -13.34 -7.14
N ALA A 79 -0.24 -14.36 -7.22
CA ALA A 79 -0.13 -15.39 -6.19
C ALA A 79 0.31 -14.82 -4.83
N LEU A 80 1.28 -13.89 -4.84
CA LEU A 80 1.72 -13.18 -3.63
C LEU A 80 0.60 -12.31 -3.06
N SER A 81 -0.10 -11.53 -3.90
CA SER A 81 -1.26 -10.74 -3.46
C SER A 81 -2.35 -11.62 -2.84
N PHE A 82 -2.61 -12.80 -3.40
CA PHE A 82 -3.56 -13.76 -2.84
C PHE A 82 -3.08 -14.33 -1.50
N ALA A 83 -1.80 -14.69 -1.40
CA ALA A 83 -1.21 -15.17 -0.14
C ALA A 83 -1.30 -14.12 0.97
N VAL A 84 -1.03 -12.84 0.66
CA VAL A 84 -1.18 -11.73 1.61
C VAL A 84 -2.64 -11.55 2.02
N ALA A 85 -3.58 -11.63 1.08
CA ALA A 85 -5.00 -11.52 1.38
C ALA A 85 -5.52 -12.64 2.30
N VAL A 86 -4.94 -13.85 2.21
CA VAL A 86 -5.28 -14.97 3.10
C VAL A 86 -4.62 -14.81 4.48
N ALA A 87 -3.39 -14.32 4.53
CA ALA A 87 -2.65 -14.15 5.78
C ALA A 87 -3.14 -12.95 6.62
N LEU A 88 -3.59 -11.87 5.97
CA LEU A 88 -4.02 -10.63 6.61
C LEU A 88 -5.41 -10.24 6.08
N PRO A 89 -6.50 -10.65 6.74
CA PRO A 89 -7.85 -10.29 6.30
C PRO A 89 -8.23 -8.84 6.64
N ASP A 90 -7.41 -8.13 7.44
CA ASP A 90 -7.67 -6.75 7.83
C ASP A 90 -7.07 -5.73 6.83
N VAL A 91 -7.97 -5.01 6.14
CA VAL A 91 -7.62 -3.99 5.14
C VAL A 91 -6.91 -2.79 5.74
N ASN A 92 -7.24 -2.39 6.98
CA ASN A 92 -6.59 -1.23 7.62
C ASN A 92 -5.11 -1.52 7.88
N MET A 93 -4.83 -2.74 8.33
CA MET A 93 -3.47 -3.19 8.61
C MET A 93 -2.63 -3.24 7.33
N ILE A 94 -3.16 -3.81 6.24
CA ILE A 94 -2.47 -3.84 4.94
C ILE A 94 -2.22 -2.42 4.42
N LEU A 95 -3.23 -1.55 4.45
CA LEU A 95 -3.11 -0.16 3.98
C LEU A 95 -2.09 0.63 4.84
N GLY A 96 -2.06 0.39 6.15
CA GLY A 96 -1.10 0.96 7.07
C GLY A 96 0.34 0.52 6.79
N LEU A 97 0.57 -0.80 6.61
CA LEU A 97 1.89 -1.35 6.31
C LEU A 97 2.41 -0.89 4.94
N VAL A 98 1.60 -1.06 3.90
CA VAL A 98 1.98 -0.65 2.53
C VAL A 98 2.20 0.85 2.48
N GLY A 99 1.33 1.64 3.12
CA GLY A 99 1.48 3.09 3.22
C GLY A 99 2.75 3.50 3.98
N ALA A 100 3.09 2.81 5.07
CA ALA A 100 4.31 3.08 5.82
C ALA A 100 5.57 2.78 4.99
N ILE A 101 5.65 1.62 4.34
CA ILE A 101 6.81 1.21 3.52
C ILE A 101 6.93 2.07 2.25
N ALA A 102 5.84 2.20 1.49
CA ALA A 102 5.87 2.97 0.25
C ALA A 102 6.05 4.47 0.53
N GLY A 103 5.39 4.99 1.56
CA GLY A 103 5.52 6.38 2.01
C GLY A 103 6.91 6.71 2.54
N SER A 104 7.50 5.85 3.38
CA SER A 104 8.86 6.05 3.88
C SER A 104 9.89 6.08 2.76
N ILE A 105 9.77 5.17 1.79
CA ILE A 105 10.73 5.06 0.68
C ILE A 105 10.53 6.18 -0.33
N VAL A 106 9.30 6.38 -0.82
CA VAL A 106 9.02 7.29 -1.95
C VAL A 106 8.92 8.74 -1.49
N CYS A 107 8.19 9.02 -0.40
CA CYS A 107 7.94 10.40 0.04
C CYS A 107 9.08 10.98 0.88
N PHE A 108 9.80 10.17 1.66
CA PHE A 108 10.88 10.67 2.53
C PHE A 108 12.27 10.36 1.98
N LEU A 109 12.56 9.09 1.68
CA LEU A 109 13.88 8.67 1.19
C LEU A 109 14.18 9.18 -0.21
N GLY A 110 13.19 9.16 -1.12
CA GLY A 110 13.32 9.66 -2.50
C GLY A 110 13.88 11.09 -2.57
N PRO A 111 13.15 12.11 -2.10
CA PRO A 111 13.64 13.49 -2.16
C PRO A 111 14.90 13.71 -1.30
N GLY A 112 15.04 13.01 -0.18
CA GLY A 112 16.24 13.06 0.66
C GLY A 112 17.50 12.59 -0.08
N ALA A 113 17.42 11.44 -0.76
CA ALA A 113 18.53 10.86 -1.52
C ALA A 113 18.90 11.71 -2.74
N PHE A 114 17.91 12.20 -3.50
CA PHE A 114 18.17 13.08 -4.64
C PHE A 114 18.89 14.36 -4.24
N ASN A 115 18.48 14.97 -3.13
CA ASN A 115 19.11 16.20 -2.67
C ASN A 115 20.53 15.96 -2.10
N LEU A 116 20.76 14.82 -1.48
CA LEU A 116 22.09 14.42 -0.99
C LEU A 116 23.08 14.19 -2.15
N VAL A 117 22.62 13.56 -3.24
CA VAL A 117 23.41 13.34 -4.46
C VAL A 117 23.68 14.66 -5.19
N LEU A 118 22.71 15.57 -5.24
CA LEU A 118 22.90 16.90 -5.83
C LEU A 118 23.87 17.79 -5.02
N ALA A 119 23.95 17.60 -3.70
CA ALA A 119 24.78 18.41 -2.81
C ALA A 119 26.29 18.14 -2.86
N LYS A 120 26.77 17.26 -3.77
CA LYS A 120 28.18 16.95 -4.12
C LYS A 120 29.24 17.56 -3.18
N GLY A 121 29.41 16.98 -1.99
CA GLY A 121 30.64 17.17 -1.18
C GLY A 121 30.53 17.99 0.12
N LYS A 122 29.35 18.51 0.51
CA LYS A 122 29.16 19.06 1.87
C LYS A 122 28.13 18.25 2.65
N MET A 123 28.45 16.98 2.90
CA MET A 123 27.59 16.04 3.65
C MET A 123 27.31 16.52 5.09
N PHE A 124 28.18 17.38 5.65
CA PHE A 124 28.16 17.87 7.03
C PHE A 124 28.07 19.41 7.13
N ALA A 125 27.29 20.06 6.26
CA ALA A 125 26.96 21.48 6.45
C ALA A 125 25.74 21.62 7.37
N TRP A 126 25.82 22.46 8.40
CA TRP A 126 24.73 22.79 9.35
C TRP A 126 23.40 23.18 8.65
N LYS A 127 23.47 23.65 7.40
CA LYS A 127 22.33 24.01 6.56
C LYS A 127 21.54 22.80 6.00
N ASN A 128 22.09 21.59 6.07
CA ASN A 128 21.48 20.37 5.53
C ASN A 128 20.73 19.53 6.59
N TRP A 129 20.55 20.04 7.81
CA TRP A 129 19.82 19.34 8.89
C TRP A 129 18.40 18.92 8.47
N TRP A 130 17.71 19.74 7.66
CA TRP A 130 16.37 19.43 7.16
C TRP A 130 16.29 18.11 6.37
N TYR A 131 17.34 17.80 5.61
CA TYR A 131 17.40 16.57 4.81
C TYR A 131 17.63 15.33 5.67
N TRP A 132 18.45 15.48 6.72
CA TRP A 132 18.62 14.44 7.74
C TRP A 132 17.31 14.20 8.51
N LEU A 133 16.56 15.26 8.83
CA LEU A 133 15.25 15.12 9.49
C LEU A 133 14.25 14.34 8.64
N MET A 134 14.18 14.59 7.33
CA MET A 134 13.30 13.82 6.43
C MET A 134 13.70 12.34 6.37
N ILE A 135 15.00 12.02 6.35
CA ILE A 135 15.47 10.63 6.36
C ILE A 135 15.13 9.95 7.69
N VAL A 136 15.35 10.64 8.82
CA VAL A 136 15.04 10.09 10.16
C VAL A 136 13.52 9.87 10.31
N VAL A 137 12.69 10.82 9.89
CA VAL A 137 11.23 10.66 9.91
C VAL A 137 10.79 9.48 9.04
N GLY A 138 11.39 9.31 7.86
CA GLY A 138 11.16 8.14 7.01
C GLY A 138 11.59 6.82 7.65
N LEU A 139 12.72 6.80 8.37
CA LEU A 139 13.19 5.62 9.08
C LEU A 139 12.26 5.28 10.27
N VAL A 140 11.83 6.30 11.01
CA VAL A 140 10.90 6.14 12.13
C VAL A 140 9.54 5.66 11.64
N SER A 141 9.01 6.20 10.54
CA SER A 141 7.74 5.73 9.97
C SER A 141 7.83 4.28 9.46
N LEU A 142 8.98 3.87 8.94
CA LEU A 142 9.23 2.48 8.56
C LEU A 142 9.26 1.54 9.78
N VAL A 143 9.98 1.91 10.84
CA VAL A 143 10.10 1.10 12.07
C VAL A 143 8.75 0.99 12.77
N LEU A 144 8.04 2.12 12.94
CA LEU A 144 6.71 2.13 13.53
C LEU A 144 5.70 1.35 12.67
N GLY A 145 5.76 1.49 11.34
CA GLY A 145 4.90 0.72 10.44
C GLY A 145 5.14 -0.79 10.50
N THR A 146 6.41 -1.19 10.63
CA THR A 146 6.81 -2.60 10.82
C THR A 146 6.34 -3.11 12.18
N TRP A 147 6.42 -2.29 13.22
CA TRP A 147 5.97 -2.65 14.57
C TRP A 147 4.45 -2.85 14.63
N VAL A 148 3.66 -1.91 14.09
CA VAL A 148 2.20 -2.02 14.01
C VAL A 148 1.77 -3.27 13.23
N SER A 149 2.56 -3.66 12.22
CA SER A 149 2.27 -4.87 11.44
C SER A 149 2.64 -6.15 12.16
N LEU A 150 3.64 -6.13 13.03
CA LEU A 150 3.93 -7.27 13.91
C LEU A 150 2.84 -7.43 14.97
N ASP A 151 2.39 -6.33 15.56
CA ASP A 151 1.35 -6.32 16.58
C ASP A 151 0.03 -6.89 16.03
N GLY A 152 -0.40 -6.44 14.84
CA GLY A 152 -1.61 -6.98 14.21
C GLY A 152 -1.47 -8.44 13.75
N VAL A 153 -0.27 -8.97 13.49
CA VAL A 153 -0.09 -10.41 13.20
C VAL A 153 -0.24 -11.23 14.48
N ILE A 154 0.25 -10.72 15.60
CA ILE A 154 0.22 -11.39 16.90
C ILE A 154 -1.21 -11.37 17.48
N ASP A 155 -1.94 -10.27 17.33
CA ASP A 155 -3.32 -10.16 17.84
C ASP A 155 -4.31 -11.05 17.05
N PHE A 156 -3.94 -11.46 15.83
CA PHE A 156 -4.72 -12.37 15.00
C PHE A 156 -4.47 -13.87 15.28
N TYR A 157 -3.43 -14.25 16.05
CA TYR A 157 -3.06 -15.64 16.34
C TYR A 157 -3.17 -15.99 17.83
#